data_AF-A0A2D4LS09-F1
#
_entry.id   AF-A0A2D4LS09-F1
#
_cell.length_a   1.000
_cell.length_b   1.000
_cell.length_c   1.000
_cell.angle_alpha   90.00
_cell.angle_beta   90.00
_cell.angle_gamma   90.00
#
_symmetry.space_group_name_H-M   'P 1'
#
loop_
_entity.id
_entity.type
_entity.pdbx_description
1 polymer ?
#
loop_
_entity_poly.entity_id
_entity_poly.type
_entity_poly.pdbx_seq_one_letter_code
_entity_poly.pdbx_strand_id
1 'polypeptide(L)'
;MIAWGRNVGHTIDLEEWEKIWNVNYKITKSAAYKENQYKMFYRWHLALSRLAKIYPNLKPYCWKCGQQEGTFFHSWWTCPKAKKYWKMIQTWLEELTKNKMDFVPELFLLG
;
A
#
# COMPACT_ATOMS: atom_id res chain seq x y z
N MET A 1 -5.68 1.17 10.35
CA MET A 1 -6.71 2.22 10.42
C MET A 1 -6.12 3.63 10.57
N ILE A 2 -5.83 4.17 11.78
CA ILE A 2 -5.44 5.60 11.98
C ILE A 2 -4.29 6.06 11.06
N ALA A 3 -3.22 5.28 10.99
CA ALA A 3 -2.06 5.64 10.17
C ALA A 3 -2.33 5.54 8.66
N TRP A 4 -3.32 4.75 8.24
CA TRP A 4 -3.82 4.73 6.87
C TRP A 4 -4.68 5.96 6.61
N GLY A 5 -5.62 6.28 7.51
CA GLY A 5 -6.45 7.49 7.40
C GLY A 5 -5.64 8.77 7.19
N ARG A 6 -4.55 8.94 7.97
CA ARG A 6 -3.62 10.06 7.80
C ARG A 6 -2.96 10.14 6.43
N ASN A 7 -2.66 8.99 5.80
CA ASN A 7 -2.00 8.97 4.49
C ASN A 7 -2.98 9.26 3.35
N VAL A 8 -4.22 8.78 3.48
CA VAL A 8 -5.24 8.92 2.45
C VAL A 8 -5.99 10.26 2.53
N GLY A 9 -5.92 10.93 3.68
CA GLY A 9 -6.47 12.28 3.87
C GLY A 9 -7.88 12.31 4.43
N HIS A 10 -8.44 11.16 4.83
CA HIS A 10 -9.73 11.06 5.52
C HIS A 10 -9.70 9.95 6.57
N THR A 11 -10.64 9.97 7.51
CA THR A 11 -10.73 8.93 8.54
C THR A 11 -11.32 7.66 7.94
N ILE A 12 -10.65 6.54 8.18
CA ILE A 12 -11.22 5.20 7.98
C ILE A 12 -11.71 4.77 9.35
N ASP A 13 -13.01 4.52 9.51
CA ASP A 13 -13.58 4.09 10.79
C ASP A 13 -13.41 2.57 11.02
N LEU A 14 -13.88 2.09 12.17
CA LEU A 14 -13.78 0.67 12.54
C LEU A 14 -14.63 -0.23 11.66
N GLU A 15 -15.83 0.21 11.29
CA GLU A 15 -16.76 -0.58 10.49
C GLU A 15 -16.23 -0.76 9.07
N GLU A 16 -15.74 0.31 8.45
CA GLU A 16 -15.10 0.29 7.14
C GLU A 16 -13.84 -0.58 7.17
N TRP A 17 -13.00 -0.42 8.20
CA TRP A 17 -11.79 -1.22 8.36
C TRP A 17 -12.07 -2.72 8.50
N GLU A 18 -13.08 -3.08 9.30
CA GLU A 18 -13.52 -4.48 9.45
C GLU A 18 -14.11 -5.03 8.17
N LYS A 19 -14.88 -4.23 7.41
CA LYS A 19 -15.42 -4.62 6.11
C LYS A 19 -14.30 -4.94 5.12
N ILE A 20 -13.31 -4.06 4.99
CA ILE A 20 -12.14 -4.28 4.13
C ILE A 20 -11.42 -5.56 4.54
N TRP A 21 -11.16 -5.76 5.83
CA TRP A 21 -10.53 -6.99 6.33
C TRP A 21 -11.34 -8.23 5.94
N ASN A 22 -12.65 -8.20 6.20
CA ASN A 22 -13.55 -9.34 6.04
C ASN A 22 -13.75 -9.78 4.59
N VAL A 23 -13.65 -8.84 3.64
CA VAL A 23 -13.64 -9.15 2.21
C VAL A 23 -12.30 -9.78 1.83
N ASN A 24 -11.20 -9.13 2.19
CA ASN A 24 -9.87 -9.48 1.70
C ASN A 24 -9.36 -10.85 2.15
N TYR A 25 -9.60 -11.26 3.42
CA TYR A 25 -9.13 -12.57 3.89
C TYR A 25 -9.78 -13.76 3.15
N LYS A 26 -10.92 -13.53 2.47
CA LYS A 26 -11.70 -14.54 1.74
C LYS A 26 -11.32 -14.65 0.26
N ILE A 27 -10.61 -13.66 -0.31
CA ILE A 27 -10.34 -13.58 -1.76
C ILE A 27 -9.54 -14.78 -2.28
N THR A 28 -8.61 -15.29 -1.47
CA THR A 28 -7.68 -16.34 -1.89
C THR A 28 -7.49 -17.39 -0.81
N LYS A 29 -7.29 -18.66 -1.20
CA LYS A 29 -6.90 -19.75 -0.28
C LYS A 29 -5.38 -19.87 -0.10
N SER A 30 -4.60 -19.23 -0.97
CA SER A 30 -3.13 -19.30 -0.92
C SER A 30 -2.59 -18.57 0.31
N ALA A 31 -1.81 -19.28 1.11
CA ALA A 31 -1.17 -18.72 2.30
C ALA A 31 -0.24 -17.55 1.95
N ALA A 32 0.54 -17.66 0.86
CA ALA A 32 1.47 -16.62 0.44
C ALA A 32 0.76 -15.30 0.08
N TYR A 33 -0.39 -15.38 -0.62
CA TYR A 33 -1.16 -14.17 -0.95
C TYR A 33 -1.83 -13.56 0.29
N LYS A 34 -2.37 -14.39 1.19
CA LYS A 34 -2.92 -13.90 2.47
C LYS A 34 -1.86 -13.18 3.30
N GLU A 35 -0.67 -13.76 3.41
CA GLU A 35 0.45 -13.15 4.12
C GLU A 35 0.81 -11.78 3.55
N ASN A 36 0.89 -11.64 2.23
CA ASN A 36 1.15 -10.36 1.58
C ASN A 36 0.07 -9.32 1.91
N GLN A 37 -1.19 -9.72 1.90
CA GLN A 37 -2.30 -8.83 2.26
C GLN A 37 -2.22 -8.38 3.71
N TYR A 38 -1.95 -9.30 4.64
CA TYR A 38 -1.78 -8.97 6.06
C TYR A 38 -0.61 -8.01 6.27
N LYS A 39 0.52 -8.26 5.60
CA LYS A 39 1.70 -7.38 5.67
C LYS A 39 1.41 -5.98 5.13
N MET A 40 0.55 -5.84 4.14
CA MET A 40 0.13 -4.53 3.62
C MET A 40 -0.81 -3.84 4.59
N PHE A 41 -1.88 -4.53 4.99
CA PHE A 41 -2.94 -4.03 5.86
C PHE A 41 -2.38 -3.49 7.20
N TYR A 42 -1.53 -4.28 7.85
CA TYR A 42 -0.88 -3.92 9.12
C TYR A 42 0.41 -3.12 8.94
N ARG A 43 0.81 -2.80 7.70
CA ARG A 43 2.06 -2.08 7.38
C ARG A 43 3.29 -2.73 8.03
N TRP A 44 3.37 -4.05 7.92
CA TRP A 44 4.39 -4.89 8.56
C TRP A 44 5.82 -4.55 8.14
N HIS A 45 6.00 -4.13 6.89
CA HIS A 45 7.31 -3.79 6.35
C HIS A 45 7.86 -2.51 7.00
N LEU A 46 9.05 -2.62 7.60
CA LEU A 46 9.76 -1.46 8.12
C LEU A 46 10.23 -0.57 6.98
N ALA A 47 9.81 0.69 7.01
CA ALA A 47 10.22 1.69 6.05
C ALA A 47 11.70 2.08 6.27
N LEU A 48 12.43 2.42 5.20
CA LEU A 48 13.84 2.83 5.29
C LEU A 48 14.07 4.04 6.20
N SER A 49 13.13 4.97 6.20
CA SER A 49 13.08 6.09 7.16
C SER A 49 13.13 5.66 8.62
N ARG A 50 12.50 4.53 8.96
CA ARG A 50 12.55 3.95 10.32
C ARG A 50 13.85 3.19 10.55
N LEU A 51 14.27 2.38 9.58
CA LEU A 51 15.50 1.60 9.69
C LEU A 51 16.74 2.49 9.81
N ALA A 52 16.78 3.63 9.12
CA ALA A 52 17.88 4.60 9.21
C ALA A 52 18.04 5.21 10.61
N LYS A 53 17.00 5.17 11.45
CA LYS A 53 17.08 5.59 12.86
C LYS A 53 17.69 4.52 13.77
N ILE A 54 17.65 3.26 13.34
CA ILE A 54 18.20 2.10 14.07
C ILE A 54 19.64 1.86 13.63
N TYR A 55 19.92 2.00 12.33
CA TYR A 55 21.22 1.72 11.73
C TYR A 55 21.85 3.01 11.19
N PRO A 56 22.89 3.56 11.86
CA PRO A 56 23.45 4.89 11.55
C PRO A 56 23.96 5.06 10.11
N ASN A 57 24.45 3.98 9.50
CA ASN A 57 25.03 4.01 8.15
C ASN A 57 23.97 3.82 7.05
N LEU A 58 22.71 3.55 7.40
CA LEU A 58 21.66 3.32 6.43
C LEU A 58 21.02 4.65 6.03
N LYS A 59 21.02 4.95 4.72
CA LYS A 59 20.39 6.16 4.20
C LYS A 59 18.87 6.04 4.26
N PRO A 60 18.13 7.09 4.65
CA PRO A 60 16.68 7.05 4.80
C PRO A 60 15.92 7.13 3.47
N TYR A 61 16.60 7.08 2.32
CA TYR A 61 15.98 7.26 1.01
C TYR A 61 15.18 6.04 0.57
N CYS A 62 14.14 6.26 -0.24
CA CYS A 62 13.32 5.20 -0.79
C CYS A 62 14.15 4.23 -1.65
N TRP A 63 14.08 2.94 -1.35
CA TRP A 63 14.76 1.89 -2.14
C TRP A 63 14.29 1.79 -3.59
N LYS A 64 13.12 2.34 -3.93
CA LYS A 64 12.63 2.36 -5.30
C LYS A 64 13.23 3.53 -6.07
N CYS A 65 12.96 4.78 -5.69
CA CYS A 65 13.38 5.96 -6.45
C CYS A 65 14.74 6.54 -6.03
N GLY A 66 15.20 6.30 -4.81
CA GLY A 66 16.44 6.86 -4.26
C GLY A 66 16.41 8.37 -3.97
N GLN A 67 15.27 9.04 -4.16
CA GLN A 67 15.18 10.51 -4.17
C GLN A 67 14.52 11.12 -2.93
N GLN A 68 13.41 10.54 -2.47
CA GLN A 68 12.67 11.02 -1.31
C GLN A 68 12.87 10.11 -0.11
N GLU A 69 12.49 10.58 1.07
CA GLU A 69 12.46 9.76 2.28
C GLU A 69 11.61 8.50 2.05
N GLY A 70 12.19 7.34 2.33
CA GLY A 70 11.59 6.03 2.19
C GLY A 70 10.60 5.77 3.31
N THR A 71 9.50 6.52 3.35
CA THR A 71 8.33 6.21 4.17
C THR A 71 7.58 5.02 3.58
N PHE A 72 6.75 4.37 4.39
CA PHE A 72 5.93 3.24 3.93
C PHE A 72 5.01 3.68 2.78
N PHE A 73 4.27 4.76 2.98
CA PHE A 73 3.30 5.24 1.99
C PHE A 73 3.97 5.76 0.72
N HIS A 74 5.12 6.42 0.85
CA HIS A 74 5.91 6.78 -0.32
C HIS A 74 6.30 5.53 -1.11
N SER A 75 6.91 4.55 -0.44
CA SER A 75 7.44 3.37 -1.12
C SER A 75 6.37 2.55 -1.85
N TRP A 76 5.12 2.55 -1.37
CA TRP A 76 4.03 1.76 -1.94
C TRP A 76 3.05 2.54 -2.82
N TRP A 77 2.89 3.86 -2.62
CA TRP A 77 1.92 4.68 -3.34
C TRP A 77 2.55 5.89 -4.04
N THR A 78 3.11 6.83 -3.29
CA THR A 78 3.48 8.15 -3.86
C THR A 78 4.78 8.13 -4.64
N CYS A 79 5.62 7.11 -4.47
CA CYS A 79 6.84 6.92 -5.24
C CYS A 79 6.52 6.84 -6.74
N PRO A 80 7.20 7.61 -7.61
CA PRO A 80 6.95 7.59 -9.05
C PRO A 80 7.01 6.18 -9.68
N LYS A 81 7.94 5.34 -9.21
CA LYS A 81 8.05 3.95 -9.67
C LYS A 81 6.85 3.09 -9.24
N ALA A 82 6.38 3.26 -8.00
CA ALA A 82 5.20 2.55 -7.50
C ALA A 82 3.93 3.04 -8.22
N LYS A 83 3.77 4.36 -8.36
CA LYS A 83 2.65 4.96 -9.08
C LYS A 83 2.58 4.51 -10.54
N LYS A 84 3.72 4.40 -11.24
CA LYS A 84 3.78 3.85 -12.60
C LYS A 84 3.29 2.41 -12.66
N TYR A 85 3.71 1.57 -11.71
CA TYR A 85 3.26 0.19 -11.60
C TYR A 85 1.74 0.12 -11.37
N TRP A 86 1.19 0.87 -10.41
CA TRP A 86 -0.24 0.85 -10.12
C TRP A 86 -1.10 1.36 -11.27
N LYS A 87 -0.64 2.37 -12.01
CA LYS A 87 -1.32 2.82 -13.22
C LYS A 87 -1.40 1.72 -14.29
N MET A 88 -0.34 0.94 -14.46
CA MET A 88 -0.35 -0.19 -15.38
C MET A 88 -1.38 -1.25 -14.94
N ILE A 89 -1.45 -1.55 -13.64
CA ILE A 89 -2.46 -2.47 -13.08
C ILE A 89 -3.87 -1.91 -13.27
N GLN A 90 -4.09 -0.62 -13.01
CA GLN A 90 -5.38 0.04 -13.25
C GLN A 90 -5.82 -0.12 -14.70
N THR A 91 -4.97 0.25 -15.67
CA THR A 91 -5.28 0.11 -17.10
C THR A 91 -5.67 -1.32 -17.43
N TRP A 92 -4.92 -2.30 -16.95
CA TRP A 92 -5.21 -3.71 -17.20
C TRP A 92 -6.55 -4.15 -16.60
N LEU A 93 -6.87 -3.74 -15.38
CA LEU A 93 -8.15 -4.04 -14.73
C LEU A 93 -9.32 -3.36 -15.44
N GLU A 94 -9.18 -2.10 -15.85
CA GLU A 94 -10.22 -1.38 -16.61
C GLU A 94 -10.47 -2.04 -17.97
N GLU A 95 -9.42 -2.50 -18.65
CA GLU A 95 -9.53 -3.22 -19.93
C GLU A 95 -10.25 -4.57 -19.78
N LEU A 96 -9.99 -5.30 -18.70
CA LEU A 96 -10.61 -6.60 -18.41
C LEU A 96 -12.07 -6.45 -17.97
N THR A 97 -12.35 -5.52 -17.06
CA THR A 97 -13.68 -5.35 -16.46
C THR A 97 -14.61 -4.48 -17.29
N LYS A 98 -14.07 -3.74 -18.27
CA LYS A 98 -14.79 -2.72 -19.05
C LYS A 98 -15.38 -1.60 -18.20
N ASN A 99 -14.88 -1.41 -16.98
CA ASN A 99 -15.32 -0.39 -16.05
C ASN A 99 -14.15 0.54 -15.70
N LYS A 100 -14.45 1.83 -15.51
CA LYS A 100 -13.48 2.79 -14.97
C LYS A 100 -13.31 2.59 -13.47
N MET A 101 -12.07 2.74 -13.01
CA MET A 101 -11.72 2.59 -11.60
C MET A 101 -11.07 3.87 -11.11
N ASP A 102 -11.41 4.28 -9.89
CA ASP A 102 -10.77 5.43 -9.27
C ASP A 102 -9.32 5.11 -8.88
N PHE A 103 -8.39 6.01 -9.18
CA PHE A 103 -6.97 5.84 -8.85
C PHE A 103 -6.67 6.29 -7.41
N VAL A 104 -7.23 5.58 -6.45
CA VAL A 104 -7.14 5.89 -5.02
C VAL A 104 -6.38 4.80 -4.25
N PRO A 105 -5.50 5.16 -3.29
CA PRO A 105 -4.59 4.21 -2.64
C PRO A 105 -5.29 3.03 -1.95
N GLU A 106 -6.48 3.26 -1.40
CA GLU A 106 -7.29 2.29 -0.66
C GLU A 106 -7.61 1.10 -1.55
N LEU A 107 -8.08 1.35 -2.77
CA LEU A 107 -8.48 0.33 -3.72
C LEU A 107 -7.30 -0.57 -4.14
N PHE A 108 -6.09 0.01 -4.27
CA PHE A 108 -4.91 -0.73 -4.74
C PHE A 108 -4.08 -1.34 -3.61
N LEU A 109 -4.09 -0.76 -2.41
CA LEU A 109 -3.25 -1.18 -1.30
C LEU A 109 -4.00 -1.92 -0.20
N LEU A 110 -5.27 -1.58 0.03
CA LEU A 110 -6.09 -2.23 1.04
C LEU A 110 -6.99 -3.30 0.42
N GLY A 111 -7.44 -3.09 -0.81
CA GLY A 111 -8.30 -4.01 -1.57
C GLY A 111 -9.77 -3.72 -1.31
#